data_AF-A0A7W3XQK8-F1
#
_entry.id   AF-A0A7W3XQK8-F1
#
_cell.length_a   1.000
_cell.length_b   1.000
_cell.length_c   1.000
_cell.angle_alpha   90.00
_cell.angle_beta   90.00
_cell.angle_gamma   90.00
#
_symmetry.space_group_name_H-M   'P 1'
#
loop_
_entity.id
_entity.type
_entity.pdbx_description
1 polymer ?
#
loop_
_entity_poly.entity_id
_entity_poly.type
_entity_poly.pdbx_seq_one_letter_code
_entity_poly.pdbx_strand_id
1 'polypeptide(L)'
;MTREELIAQLDAWHEEDEFQQIVDEINLIPTSFIDDELAVHLGRALNNLGRYKEALKWFLKIDEEGRNNPLWHFRVGYAYYYLDQNEEAAQEFEIAHQMDPEDEDTLTFLEWSRNEAAAQPEDN
;
A
#
# COMPACT_ATOMS: atom_id res chain seq x y z
N MET A 1 3.15 16.83 20.70
CA MET A 1 2.34 16.12 19.73
C MET A 1 1.88 14.83 20.37
N THR A 2 0.58 14.65 20.54
CA THR A 2 -0.03 13.38 20.94
C THR A 2 -0.06 12.43 19.75
N ARG A 3 -0.42 11.16 19.99
CA ARG A 3 -0.59 10.18 18.91
C ARG A 3 -1.66 10.62 17.90
N GLU A 4 -2.80 11.08 18.39
CA GLU A 4 -3.90 11.53 17.54
C GLU A 4 -3.52 12.78 16.72
N GLU A 5 -2.78 13.72 17.32
CA GLU A 5 -2.26 14.89 16.62
C GLU A 5 -1.28 14.51 15.51
N LEU A 6 -0.44 13.50 15.74
CA LEU A 6 0.47 12.99 14.71
C LEU A 6 -0.32 12.41 13.54
N ILE A 7 -1.25 11.49 13.78
CA ILE A 7 -2.04 10.86 12.69
C ILE A 7 -2.78 11.92 11.87
N ALA A 8 -3.45 12.86 12.53
CA ALA A 8 -4.14 13.96 11.84
C ALA A 8 -3.19 14.81 10.98
N GLN A 9 -1.96 15.04 11.44
CA GLN A 9 -0.94 15.75 10.66
C GLN A 9 -0.48 14.92 9.44
N LEU A 10 -0.31 13.60 9.59
CA LEU A 10 0.07 12.72 8.48
C LEU A 10 -1.04 12.65 7.41
N ASP A 11 -2.30 12.67 7.82
CA ASP A 11 -3.44 12.75 6.90
C ASP A 11 -3.48 14.10 6.18
N ALA A 12 -3.30 15.21 6.90
CA ALA A 12 -3.23 16.54 6.29
C ALA A 12 -2.11 16.64 5.24
N TRP A 13 -0.91 16.16 5.56
CA TRP A 13 0.19 16.10 4.59
C TRP A 13 -0.10 15.20 3.40
N HIS A 14 -0.91 14.15 3.58
CA HIS A 14 -1.31 13.29 2.48
C HIS A 14 -2.26 14.01 1.51
N GLU A 15 -3.21 14.77 2.05
CA GLU A 15 -4.13 15.59 1.25
C GLU A 15 -3.41 16.74 0.52
N GLU A 16 -2.29 17.21 1.05
CA GLU A 16 -1.44 18.26 0.46
C GLU A 16 -0.35 17.72 -0.49
N ASP A 17 -0.36 16.41 -0.79
CA ASP A 17 0.67 15.70 -1.57
C ASP A 17 2.10 15.81 -0.98
N GLU A 18 2.22 16.16 0.31
CA GLU A 18 3.48 16.29 1.05
C GLU A 18 4.01 14.93 1.54
N PHE A 19 4.01 13.92 0.66
CA PHE A 19 4.33 12.54 1.01
C PHE A 19 5.74 12.35 1.60
N GLN A 20 6.71 13.16 1.14
CA GLN A 20 8.06 13.09 1.67
C GLN A 20 8.11 13.53 3.15
N GLN A 21 7.27 14.49 3.56
CA GLN A 21 7.22 14.91 4.96
C GLN A 21 6.68 13.81 5.87
N ILE A 22 5.65 13.09 5.43
CA ILE A 22 5.13 11.90 6.13
C ILE A 22 6.25 10.89 6.35
N VAL A 23 7.01 10.59 5.30
CA VAL A 23 8.11 9.61 5.38
C VAL A 23 9.20 10.09 6.34
N ASP A 24 9.59 11.35 6.25
CA ASP A 24 10.65 11.91 7.09
C ASP A 24 10.25 11.93 8.56
N GLU A 25 9.02 12.36 8.87
CA GLU A 25 8.50 12.41 10.25
C GLU A 25 8.43 11.01 10.86
N ILE A 26 7.87 10.02 10.14
CA ILE A 26 7.78 8.64 10.66
C ILE A 26 9.19 8.02 10.80
N ASN A 27 10.15 8.35 9.94
CA ASN A 27 11.53 7.86 10.05
C ASN A 27 12.28 8.38 11.28
N LEU A 28 11.80 9.46 11.93
CA LEU A 28 12.34 9.92 13.22
C LEU A 28 11.92 8.99 14.37
N ILE A 29 10.88 8.20 14.19
CA ILE A 29 10.37 7.25 15.18
C ILE A 29 11.20 5.95 15.07
N PRO A 30 11.72 5.42 16.19
CA PRO A 30 12.43 4.15 16.14
C PRO A 30 11.51 3.04 15.60
N THR A 31 12.01 2.21 14.69
CA THR A 31 11.27 1.13 14.03
C THR A 31 10.44 0.23 14.97
N SER A 32 10.86 0.05 16.22
CA SER A 32 10.14 -0.74 17.22
C SER A 32 8.83 -0.10 17.71
N PHE A 33 8.63 1.19 17.47
CA PHE A 33 7.44 1.96 17.83
C PHE A 33 6.56 2.30 16.62
N ILE A 34 6.93 1.85 15.42
CA ILE A 34 6.07 1.92 14.24
C ILE A 34 5.12 0.74 14.31
N ASP A 35 3.88 1.02 14.70
CA ASP A 35 2.78 0.07 14.69
C ASP A 35 2.06 0.08 13.34
N ASP A 36 0.99 -0.71 13.25
CA ASP A 36 0.31 -0.98 12.00
C ASP A 36 -0.29 0.27 11.35
N GLU A 37 -0.86 1.18 12.15
CA GLU A 37 -1.41 2.43 11.64
C GLU A 37 -0.31 3.34 11.07
N LEU A 38 0.82 3.49 11.77
CA LEU A 38 1.96 4.25 11.23
C LEU A 38 2.58 3.57 10.01
N ALA A 39 2.62 2.23 10.00
CA ALA A 39 3.09 1.46 8.84
C ALA A 39 2.17 1.67 7.62
N VAL A 40 0.85 1.77 7.81
CA VAL A 40 -0.11 2.11 6.73
C VAL A 40 0.17 3.51 6.18
N HIS A 41 0.32 4.52 7.03
CA HIS A 41 0.60 5.89 6.59
C HIS A 41 1.93 5.99 5.84
N LEU A 42 2.97 5.33 6.37
CA LEU A 42 4.30 5.29 5.75
C LEU A 42 4.25 4.56 4.40
N GLY A 43 3.63 3.38 4.34
CA GLY A 43 3.49 2.62 3.11
C GLY A 43 2.68 3.37 2.04
N ARG A 44 1.60 4.05 2.44
CA ARG A 44 0.79 4.91 1.56
C ARG A 44 1.64 6.04 0.96
N ALA A 45 2.39 6.76 1.79
CA ALA A 45 3.26 7.84 1.32
C ALA A 45 4.37 7.32 0.40
N LEU A 46 4.98 6.17 0.74
CA LEU A 46 6.02 5.54 -0.08
C LEU A 46 5.47 5.09 -1.45
N ASN A 47 4.26 4.54 -1.53
CA ASN A 47 3.61 4.23 -2.80
C ASN A 47 3.46 5.47 -3.68
N ASN A 48 2.96 6.57 -3.11
CA ASN A 48 2.76 7.82 -3.85
C ASN A 48 4.09 8.47 -4.30
N LEU A 49 5.19 8.19 -3.60
CA LEU A 49 6.55 8.59 -4.00
C LEU A 49 7.20 7.63 -5.00
N GLY A 50 6.53 6.56 -5.42
CA GLY A 50 7.09 5.53 -6.30
C GLY A 50 8.10 4.60 -5.62
N ARG A 51 8.16 4.60 -4.28
CA ARG A 51 9.09 3.81 -3.46
C ARG A 51 8.45 2.47 -3.05
N TYR A 52 7.94 1.73 -4.04
CA TYR A 52 7.08 0.57 -3.85
C TYR A 52 7.71 -0.56 -3.03
N LYS A 53 9.01 -0.86 -3.25
CA LYS A 53 9.72 -1.90 -2.46
C LYS A 53 9.79 -1.55 -0.97
N GLU A 54 9.95 -0.27 -0.66
CA GLU A 54 9.97 0.18 0.73
C GLU A 54 8.57 0.17 1.33
N ALA A 55 7.54 0.52 0.56
CA ALA A 55 6.15 0.42 0.98
C ALA A 55 5.79 -1.04 1.37
N LEU A 56 6.10 -2.00 0.50
CA LEU A 56 5.86 -3.44 0.76
C LEU A 56 6.56 -3.92 2.03
N LYS A 57 7.79 -3.47 2.30
CA LYS A 57 8.52 -3.83 3.53
C LYS A 57 7.75 -3.43 4.80
N TRP A 58 6.99 -2.34 4.76
CA TRP A 58 6.17 -1.90 5.89
C TRP A 58 4.80 -2.57 5.89
N PHE A 59 4.15 -2.69 4.74
CA PHE A 59 2.86 -3.39 4.65
C PHE A 59 2.94 -4.83 5.14
N LEU A 60 4.00 -5.57 4.77
CA LEU A 60 4.18 -6.97 5.17
C LEU A 60 4.47 -7.17 6.67
N LYS A 61 4.66 -6.10 7.45
CA LYS A 61 4.77 -6.17 8.91
C LYS A 61 3.43 -6.07 9.63
N ILE A 62 2.40 -5.54 8.95
CA ILE A 62 1.06 -5.38 9.50
C ILE A 62 0.50 -6.77 9.79
N ASP A 63 -0.16 -6.94 10.92
CA ASP A 63 -0.73 -8.23 11.32
C ASP A 63 -2.00 -8.59 10.54
N GLU A 64 -2.58 -9.75 10.82
CA GLU A 64 -3.78 -10.21 10.10
C GLU A 64 -5.00 -9.31 10.36
N GLU A 65 -5.11 -8.67 11.53
CA GLU A 65 -6.22 -7.78 11.86
C GLU A 65 -6.10 -6.48 11.04
N GLY A 66 -4.90 -5.91 10.96
CA GLY A 66 -4.63 -4.75 10.12
C GLY A 66 -4.78 -5.01 8.61
N ARG A 67 -4.62 -6.27 8.17
CA ARG A 67 -4.85 -6.71 6.78
C ARG A 67 -6.31 -6.87 6.41
N ASN A 68 -7.23 -6.95 7.37
CA ASN A 68 -8.67 -7.06 7.10
C ASN A 68 -9.28 -5.72 6.65
N ASN A 69 -8.71 -5.13 5.61
CA ASN A 69 -9.09 -3.85 5.03
C ASN A 69 -8.87 -3.88 3.50
N PRO A 70 -9.92 -3.67 2.67
CA PRO A 70 -9.77 -3.68 1.22
C PRO A 70 -8.73 -2.67 0.72
N LEU A 71 -8.64 -1.50 1.36
CA LEU A 71 -7.69 -0.46 0.99
C LEU A 71 -6.24 -0.86 1.28
N TRP A 72 -6.00 -1.70 2.29
CA TRP A 72 -4.67 -2.25 2.53
C TRP A 72 -4.27 -3.17 1.38
N HIS A 73 -5.15 -4.11 1.01
CA HIS A 73 -4.93 -5.02 -0.12
C HIS A 73 -4.71 -4.27 -1.43
N PHE A 74 -5.52 -3.23 -1.71
CA PHE A 74 -5.30 -2.36 -2.86
C PHE A 74 -3.91 -1.72 -2.87
N ARG A 75 -3.44 -1.20 -1.72
CA ARG A 75 -2.11 -0.55 -1.63
C ARG A 75 -0.97 -1.53 -1.82
N VAL A 76 -1.10 -2.76 -1.31
CA VAL A 76 -0.11 -3.82 -1.53
C VAL A 76 -0.10 -4.24 -3.01
N GLY A 77 -1.28 -4.48 -3.58
CA GLY A 77 -1.44 -4.79 -5.01
C GLY A 77 -0.85 -3.70 -5.91
N TYR A 78 -1.11 -2.43 -5.59
CA TYR A 78 -0.55 -1.27 -6.29
C TYR A 78 0.98 -1.28 -6.25
N ALA A 79 1.57 -1.54 -5.09
CA ALA A 79 3.02 -1.62 -4.98
C ALA A 79 3.60 -2.77 -5.82
N TYR A 80 2.97 -3.95 -5.83
CA TYR A 80 3.40 -5.06 -6.68
C TYR A 80 3.25 -4.77 -8.18
N TYR A 81 2.15 -4.13 -8.57
CA TYR A 81 1.88 -3.77 -9.97
C TYR A 81 2.99 -2.89 -10.55
N TYR A 82 3.38 -1.81 -9.85
CA TYR A 82 4.47 -0.94 -10.30
C TYR A 82 5.88 -1.54 -10.11
N LEU A 83 5.98 -2.73 -9.54
CA LEU A 83 7.20 -3.54 -9.51
C LEU A 83 7.22 -4.62 -10.60
N ASP A 84 6.27 -4.60 -11.52
CA ASP A 84 6.05 -5.61 -12.57
C ASP A 84 5.78 -7.02 -12.02
N GLN A 85 5.42 -7.12 -10.73
CA GLN A 85 5.03 -8.35 -10.04
C GLN A 85 3.53 -8.58 -10.19
N ASN A 86 3.11 -8.80 -11.44
CA ASN A 86 1.70 -8.78 -11.83
C ASN A 86 0.86 -9.93 -11.24
N GLU A 87 1.47 -11.08 -10.96
CA GLU A 87 0.78 -12.20 -10.31
C GLU A 87 0.40 -11.86 -8.87
N GLU A 88 1.36 -11.37 -8.08
CA GLU A 88 1.14 -10.93 -6.70
C GLU A 88 0.17 -9.73 -6.66
N ALA A 89 0.31 -8.79 -7.60
CA ALA A 89 -0.62 -7.67 -7.72
C ALA A 89 -2.07 -8.15 -7.94
N ALA A 90 -2.29 -9.06 -8.89
CA ALA A 90 -3.61 -9.61 -9.18
C ALA A 90 -4.21 -10.37 -7.99
N GLN A 91 -3.40 -11.08 -7.21
CA GLN A 91 -3.86 -11.76 -5.99
C GLN A 91 -4.38 -10.78 -4.95
N GLU A 92 -3.63 -9.71 -4.69
CA GLU A 92 -4.02 -8.69 -3.70
C GLU A 92 -5.24 -7.88 -4.16
N PHE A 93 -5.29 -7.47 -5.43
CA PHE A 93 -6.47 -6.78 -5.97
C PHE A 93 -7.71 -7.66 -6.01
N GLU A 94 -7.57 -8.97 -6.22
CA GLU A 94 -8.70 -9.90 -6.14
C GLU A 94 -9.26 -9.96 -4.71
N ILE A 95 -8.41 -9.99 -3.69
CA ILE A 95 -8.88 -9.93 -2.29
C ILE A 95 -9.57 -8.60 -2.01
N ALA A 96 -8.97 -7.47 -2.42
CA ALA A 96 -9.59 -6.15 -2.30
C ALA A 96 -10.98 -6.10 -2.96
N HIS A 97 -11.11 -6.63 -4.18
CA HIS A 97 -12.36 -6.67 -4.93
C HIS A 97 -13.42 -7.57 -4.28
N GLN A 98 -13.01 -8.70 -3.69
CA GLN A 98 -13.94 -9.58 -2.95
C GLN A 98 -14.50 -8.90 -1.70
N MET A 99 -13.71 -8.03 -1.06
CA MET A 99 -14.11 -7.27 0.12
C MET A 99 -14.94 -6.03 -0.22
N ASP A 100 -14.61 -5.35 -1.32
CA ASP A 100 -15.33 -4.20 -1.85
C ASP A 100 -15.51 -4.32 -3.38
N PRO A 101 -16.59 -4.96 -3.84
CA PRO A 101 -16.83 -5.16 -5.27
C PRO A 101 -17.21 -3.89 -6.03
N GLU A 102 -17.53 -2.79 -5.33
CA GLU A 102 -17.98 -1.53 -5.94
C GLU A 102 -16.80 -0.58 -6.24
N ASP A 103 -15.58 -0.90 -5.78
CA ASP A 103 -14.39 -0.12 -6.09
C ASP A 103 -13.90 -0.37 -7.53
N GLU A 104 -14.25 0.56 -8.43
CA GLU A 104 -13.89 0.53 -9.85
C GLU A 104 -12.36 0.59 -10.07
N ASP A 105 -11.61 1.27 -9.20
CA ASP A 105 -10.16 1.36 -9.32
C ASP A 105 -9.53 -0.01 -9.06
N THR A 106 -9.93 -0.68 -7.98
CA THR A 106 -9.50 -2.05 -7.69
C THR A 106 -9.78 -3.00 -8.86
N LEU A 107 -11.00 -2.96 -9.42
CA LEU A 107 -11.35 -3.82 -10.57
C LEU A 107 -10.46 -3.52 -11.79
N THR A 108 -10.23 -2.24 -12.08
CA THR A 108 -9.38 -1.81 -13.20
C THR A 108 -7.95 -2.35 -13.06
N PHE A 109 -7.34 -2.16 -11.88
CA PHE A 109 -5.98 -2.65 -11.62
C PHE A 109 -5.90 -4.18 -11.59
N LEU A 110 -6.93 -4.87 -11.13
CA LEU A 110 -7.03 -6.34 -11.19
C LEU A 110 -7.01 -6.83 -12.64
N GLU A 111 -7.82 -6.22 -13.51
CA GLU A 111 -7.86 -6.58 -14.93
C GLU A 111 -6.51 -6.33 -15.63
N TRP A 112 -5.89 -5.18 -15.37
CA TRP A 112 -4.56 -4.87 -15.91
C TRP A 112 -3.51 -5.87 -15.43
N SER A 113 -3.46 -6.15 -14.13
CA SER A 113 -2.50 -7.10 -13.55
C SER A 113 -2.67 -8.50 -14.14
N ARG A 114 -3.90 -8.98 -14.33
CA ARG A 114 -4.17 -10.28 -14.96
C ARG A 114 -3.72 -10.35 -16.41
N ASN A 115 -3.97 -9.28 -17.18
CA ASN A 115 -3.58 -9.23 -18.58
C ASN A 115 -2.06 -9.23 -18.74
N GLU A 116 -1.36 -8.45 -17.91
CA GLU A 116 0.11 -8.38 -17.91
C GLU A 116 0.73 -9.71 -17.44
N ALA A 117 0.19 -10.33 -16.39
CA ALA A 117 0.63 -11.65 -15.95
C ALA A 117 0.48 -12.72 -17.04
N ALA A 118 -0.64 -12.71 -17.78
CA ALA A 118 -0.86 -13.64 -18.90
C ALA A 118 0.03 -13.35 -20.13
N ALA A 119 0.55 -12.12 -20.26
CA ALA A 119 1.41 -11.70 -21.35
C ALA A 119 2.89 -12.01 -21.10
N GLN A 120 3.30 -12.23 -19.84
CA GLN A 120 4.64 -12.73 -19.52
C GLN A 120 4.67 -14.23 -19.87
N PRO A 121 5.39 -14.66 -20.93
CA PRO A 121 5.55 -16.08 -21.18
C PRO A 121 6.26 -16.68 -19.96
N GLU A 122 5.75 -17.81 -19.46
CA GLU A 122 6.42 -18.62 -18.44
C GLU A 122 7.82 -18.96 -18.99
N ASP A 123 8.83 -18.17 -18.63
CA ASP A 123 10.22 -18.46 -18.95
C ASP A 123 10.62 -19.70 -18.14
N ASN A 124 10.45 -20.84 -18.80
CA ASN A 124 10.71 -22.21 -18.37
C ASN A 124 12.22 -22.53 -18.33
#